data_AF-A0AAU7PUI8-F1
#
_entry.id   AF-A0AAU7PUI8-F1
#
_cell.length_a   1.000
_cell.length_b   1.000
_cell.length_c   1.000
_cell.angle_alpha   90.00
_cell.angle_beta   90.00
_cell.angle_gamma   90.00
#
_symmetry.space_group_name_H-M   'P 1'
#
loop_
_entity.id
_entity.type
_entity.pdbx_description
1 polymer ?
#
loop_
_entity_poly.entity_id
_entity_poly.type
_entity_poly.pdbx_seq_one_letter_code
_entity_poly.pdbx_strand_id
1 'polypeptide(L)'
;MEDKRNAWKAFTRVGIGYGAFLLVTLVIQLEIGVIALALSRIGIEITFGNWYMLIVSLANYVVGGIVAYIIVKDMPVLCRPQVQKARAGMLVSGFLICMSALFFGNLIGRALMAIVSTLLGKPMINPVEEVMKGLSTWAIFLTMVIMAPVCEEILFRKILIDRIRLYGDKAAILVSSVVFALSHGNFYQFFYAFGIGLVFAYIYIKTGRLRYTIIFHMAINFLGSVVALKIGENLMLTIGYSIFMLGAVFAGTALFFTSQKKLVFHPGPVETWGKGAFKVLFLNLGMILFFAVSAVTFVISEIS
;
A
#
# COMPACT_ATOMS: atom_id res chain seq x y z
N MET A 1 -31.49 -2.45 -9.68
CA MET A 1 -30.75 -1.76 -10.77
C MET A 1 -30.13 -0.45 -10.28
N GLU A 2 -30.85 0.31 -9.46
CA GLU A 2 -30.38 1.58 -8.87
C GLU A 2 -29.14 1.42 -7.96
N ASP A 3 -29.12 0.40 -7.11
CA ASP A 3 -27.98 0.09 -6.23
C ASP A 3 -26.67 -0.15 -6.98
N LYS A 4 -26.73 -0.91 -8.09
CA LYS A 4 -25.57 -1.15 -8.95
C LYS A 4 -25.11 0.12 -9.66
N ARG A 5 -26.04 1.01 -10.03
CA ARG A 5 -25.74 2.33 -10.61
C ARG A 5 -25.08 3.25 -9.59
N ASN A 6 -25.56 3.26 -8.36
CA ASN A 6 -25.00 4.06 -7.26
C ASN A 6 -23.60 3.56 -6.88
N ALA A 7 -23.43 2.23 -6.77
CA ALA A 7 -22.12 1.61 -6.62
C ALA A 7 -21.17 1.97 -7.77
N TRP A 8 -21.62 1.87 -9.02
CA TRP A 8 -20.82 2.25 -10.19
C TRP A 8 -20.29 3.68 -10.10
N LYS A 9 -21.15 4.64 -9.74
CA LYS A 9 -20.76 6.04 -9.53
C LYS A 9 -19.78 6.20 -8.38
N ALA A 10 -20.00 5.50 -7.26
CA ALA A 10 -19.11 5.54 -6.10
C ALA A 10 -17.71 5.01 -6.43
N PHE A 11 -17.60 3.84 -7.07
CA PHE A 11 -16.30 3.27 -7.44
C PHE A 11 -15.63 4.04 -8.58
N THR A 12 -16.39 4.68 -9.48
CA THR A 12 -15.85 5.68 -10.44
C THR A 12 -15.20 6.83 -9.69
N ARG A 13 -15.87 7.39 -8.67
CA ARG A 13 -15.35 8.49 -7.87
C ARG A 13 -14.11 8.10 -7.06
N VAL A 14 -14.08 6.88 -6.53
CA VAL A 14 -12.89 6.30 -5.88
C VAL A 14 -11.73 6.22 -6.88
N GLY A 15 -11.94 5.62 -8.05
CA GLY A 15 -10.88 5.52 -9.05
C GLY A 15 -10.34 6.88 -9.50
N ILE A 16 -11.22 7.87 -9.73
CA ILE A 16 -10.78 9.24 -10.03
C ILE A 16 -9.98 9.84 -8.86
N GLY A 17 -10.44 9.68 -7.61
CA GLY A 17 -9.77 10.24 -6.43
C GLY A 17 -8.36 9.68 -6.22
N TYR A 18 -8.22 8.35 -6.25
CA TYR A 18 -6.91 7.71 -6.06
C TYR A 18 -6.05 7.72 -7.32
N GLY A 19 -6.64 7.84 -8.51
CA GLY A 19 -5.91 8.14 -9.75
C GLY A 19 -5.32 9.54 -9.72
N ALA A 20 -6.06 10.53 -9.24
CA ALA A 20 -5.57 11.89 -9.05
C ALA A 20 -4.47 11.95 -7.97
N PHE A 21 -4.57 11.17 -6.90
CA PHE A 21 -3.47 10.99 -5.92
C PHE A 21 -2.18 10.58 -6.63
N LEU A 22 -2.20 9.50 -7.41
CA LEU A 22 -1.00 9.02 -8.13
C LEU A 22 -0.51 10.01 -9.18
N LEU A 23 -1.42 10.66 -9.90
CA LEU A 23 -1.06 11.64 -10.92
C LEU A 23 -0.36 12.85 -10.30
N VAL A 24 -0.85 13.36 -9.17
CA VAL A 24 -0.21 14.46 -8.42
C VAL A 24 1.18 14.04 -7.96
N THR A 25 1.34 12.83 -7.41
CA THR A 25 2.67 12.37 -7.00
C THR A 25 3.63 12.25 -8.18
N LEU A 26 3.16 11.83 -9.36
CA LEU A 26 3.96 11.75 -10.56
C LEU A 26 4.36 13.15 -11.08
N VAL A 27 3.41 14.10 -11.09
CA VAL A 27 3.67 15.48 -11.51
C VAL A 27 4.70 16.15 -10.60
N ILE A 28 4.57 16.02 -9.28
CA ILE A 28 5.55 16.56 -8.32
C ILE A 28 6.95 16.00 -8.61
N GLN A 29 7.08 14.70 -8.83
CA GLN A 29 8.38 14.07 -9.14
C GLN A 29 8.96 14.57 -10.47
N LEU A 30 8.14 14.68 -11.51
CA LEU A 30 8.56 15.18 -12.83
C LEU A 30 9.00 16.65 -12.77
N GLU A 31 8.21 17.51 -12.13
CA GLU A 31 8.53 18.93 -11.98
C GLU A 31 9.88 19.12 -11.27
N ILE A 32 10.12 18.37 -10.20
CA ILE A 32 11.40 18.43 -9.49
C ILE A 32 12.55 17.96 -10.39
N GLY A 33 12.37 16.87 -11.13
CA GLY A 33 13.39 16.38 -12.07
C GLY A 33 13.74 17.41 -13.15
N VAL A 34 12.73 18.08 -13.71
CA VAL A 34 12.91 19.15 -14.70
C VAL A 34 13.63 20.36 -14.11
N ILE A 35 13.25 20.78 -12.90
CA ILE A 35 13.90 21.91 -12.21
C ILE A 35 15.37 21.58 -11.91
N ALA A 36 15.65 20.37 -11.41
CA ALA A 36 17.02 19.94 -11.14
C ALA A 36 17.88 19.91 -12.40
N LEU A 37 17.32 19.45 -13.52
CA LEU A 37 18.00 19.47 -14.82
C LEU A 37 18.22 20.90 -15.33
N ALA A 38 17.24 21.79 -15.19
CA ALA A 38 17.39 23.19 -15.63
C ALA A 38 18.47 23.92 -14.82
N LEU A 39 18.54 23.68 -13.51
CA LEU A 39 19.55 24.25 -12.63
C LEU A 39 20.96 23.70 -12.94
N SER A 40 21.09 22.40 -13.27
CA SER A 40 22.40 21.86 -13.62
C SER A 40 22.96 22.46 -14.92
N ARG A 41 22.10 22.87 -15.87
CA ARG A 41 22.52 23.58 -17.10
C ARG A 41 23.15 24.95 -16.84
N ILE A 42 22.86 25.57 -15.70
CA ILE A 42 23.46 26.85 -15.27
C ILE A 42 24.54 26.65 -14.19
N GLY A 43 25.01 25.41 -13.99
CA GLY A 43 26.08 25.07 -13.05
C GLY A 43 25.64 24.90 -11.59
N ILE A 44 24.33 24.82 -11.33
CA ILE A 44 23.79 24.59 -9.99
C ILE A 44 23.37 23.12 -9.87
N GLU A 45 24.13 22.33 -9.12
CA GLU A 45 23.78 20.93 -8.83
C GLU A 45 22.93 20.83 -7.56
N ILE A 46 21.74 20.24 -7.68
CA ILE A 46 20.89 19.92 -6.52
C ILE A 46 21.31 18.55 -5.99
N THR A 47 21.69 18.49 -4.72
CA THR A 47 21.90 17.21 -4.04
C THR A 47 20.60 16.74 -3.39
N PHE A 48 20.13 15.57 -3.82
CA PHE A 48 18.96 14.91 -3.25
C PHE A 48 19.33 14.19 -1.95
N GLY A 49 19.37 14.94 -0.85
CA GLY A 49 19.70 14.41 0.49
C GLY A 49 18.49 13.97 1.31
N ASN A 50 18.75 13.59 2.57
CA ASN A 50 17.73 13.12 3.51
C ASN A 50 16.53 14.07 3.67
N TRP A 51 16.79 15.38 3.82
CA TRP A 51 15.75 16.39 3.99
C TRP A 51 14.88 16.56 2.75
N TYR A 52 15.50 16.48 1.56
CA TYR A 52 14.78 16.50 0.31
C TYR A 52 13.77 15.34 0.23
N MET A 53 14.22 14.11 0.49
CA MET A 53 13.33 12.94 0.45
C MET A 53 12.20 13.02 1.47
N LEU A 54 12.47 13.55 2.66
CA LEU A 54 11.43 13.74 3.69
C LEU A 54 10.38 14.76 3.24
N ILE A 55 10.80 15.92 2.75
CA ILE A 55 9.88 17.00 2.30
C ILE A 55 9.06 16.55 1.10
N VAL A 56 9.68 15.94 0.10
CA VAL A 56 8.98 15.48 -1.11
C VAL A 56 8.00 14.36 -0.79
N SER A 57 8.40 13.41 0.06
CA SER A 57 7.50 12.33 0.48
C SER A 57 6.31 12.88 1.27
N LEU A 58 6.53 13.85 2.17
CA LEU A 58 5.44 14.51 2.89
C LEU A 58 4.52 15.27 1.93
N ALA A 59 5.08 16.02 0.97
CA ALA A 59 4.32 16.76 -0.03
C ALA A 59 3.45 15.81 -0.89
N ASN A 60 3.99 14.65 -1.29
CA ASN A 60 3.25 13.63 -2.02
C ASN A 60 2.01 13.16 -1.24
N TYR A 61 2.15 12.82 0.05
CA TYR A 61 1.00 12.41 0.87
C TYR A 61 0.05 13.56 1.18
N VAL A 62 0.55 14.76 1.47
CA VAL A 62 -0.29 15.90 1.84
C VAL A 62 -1.06 16.41 0.63
N VAL A 63 -0.36 16.78 -0.44
CA VAL A 63 -1.00 17.37 -1.63
C VAL A 63 -1.86 16.30 -2.33
N GLY A 64 -1.27 15.14 -2.63
CA GLY A 64 -2.01 14.05 -3.27
C GLY A 64 -3.17 13.58 -2.40
N GLY A 65 -2.95 13.41 -1.09
CA GLY A 65 -3.97 12.93 -0.16
C GLY A 65 -5.12 13.92 0.03
N ILE A 66 -4.83 15.23 0.06
CA ILE A 66 -5.84 16.29 0.06
C ILE A 66 -6.67 16.24 -1.23
N VAL A 67 -6.03 16.11 -2.39
CA VAL A 67 -6.72 16.00 -3.68
C VAL A 67 -7.65 14.79 -3.70
N ALA A 68 -7.16 13.62 -3.31
CA ALA A 68 -8.00 12.42 -3.19
C ALA A 68 -9.16 12.64 -2.21
N TYR A 69 -8.89 13.21 -1.04
CA TYR A 69 -9.91 13.51 -0.04
C TYR A 69 -10.98 14.45 -0.59
N ILE A 70 -10.61 15.57 -1.22
CA ILE A 70 -11.55 16.53 -1.82
C ILE A 70 -12.43 15.84 -2.85
N ILE A 71 -11.84 14.96 -3.67
CA ILE A 71 -12.60 14.22 -4.67
C ILE A 71 -13.58 13.28 -4.00
N VAL A 72 -13.22 12.55 -2.94
CA VAL A 72 -14.12 11.55 -2.33
C VAL A 72 -14.97 12.08 -1.16
N LYS A 73 -14.77 13.33 -0.71
CA LYS A 73 -15.31 13.81 0.58
C LYS A 73 -16.84 13.77 0.66
N ASP A 74 -17.55 14.05 -0.44
CA ASP A 74 -19.02 14.10 -0.47
C ASP A 74 -19.68 12.73 -0.67
N MET A 75 -18.90 11.64 -0.70
CA MET A 75 -19.47 10.29 -0.66
C MET A 75 -20.10 10.00 0.71
N PRO A 76 -21.26 9.32 0.74
CA PRO A 76 -21.95 9.03 2.00
C PRO A 76 -21.15 8.04 2.85
N VAL A 77 -21.11 8.29 4.17
CA VAL A 77 -20.41 7.46 5.15
C VAL A 77 -21.44 6.84 6.11
N LEU A 78 -22.13 5.80 5.66
CA LEU A 78 -23.27 5.20 6.38
C LEU A 78 -22.85 4.04 7.30
N CYS A 79 -21.82 3.27 6.92
CA CYS A 79 -21.47 2.01 7.59
C CYS A 79 -20.07 2.05 8.21
N ARG A 80 -19.80 3.02 9.09
CA ARG A 80 -18.50 3.10 9.79
C ARG A 80 -18.22 1.83 10.59
N PRO A 81 -16.99 1.31 10.57
CA PRO A 81 -16.57 0.25 11.50
C PRO A 81 -16.86 0.65 12.95
N GLN A 82 -17.45 -0.27 13.71
CA GLN A 82 -17.74 -0.02 15.13
C GLN A 82 -16.44 -0.06 15.93
N VAL A 83 -16.29 0.91 16.85
CA VAL A 83 -15.09 1.05 17.67
C VAL A 83 -15.08 -0.04 18.73
N GLN A 84 -14.22 -1.03 18.58
CA GLN A 84 -14.03 -2.11 19.54
C GLN A 84 -12.54 -2.42 19.76
N LYS A 85 -12.20 -2.92 20.95
CA LYS A 85 -10.83 -3.35 21.24
C LYS A 85 -10.54 -4.64 20.48
N ALA A 86 -9.38 -4.70 19.84
CA ALA A 86 -8.92 -5.93 19.21
C ALA A 86 -8.58 -6.98 20.29
N ARG A 87 -8.94 -8.23 20.05
CA ARG A 87 -8.48 -9.36 20.87
C ARG A 87 -6.99 -9.59 20.58
N ALA A 88 -6.18 -9.87 21.60
CA ALA A 88 -4.74 -10.09 21.44
C ALA A 88 -4.44 -11.19 20.40
N GLY A 89 -5.17 -12.31 20.43
CA GLY A 89 -5.00 -13.39 19.45
C GLY A 89 -5.26 -12.97 18.00
N MET A 90 -6.15 -12.01 17.74
CA MET A 90 -6.39 -11.46 16.40
C MET A 90 -5.22 -10.60 15.91
N LEU A 91 -4.61 -9.84 16.82
CA LEU A 91 -3.43 -9.05 16.50
C LEU A 91 -2.25 -9.99 16.22
N VAL A 92 -1.94 -10.91 17.13
CA VAL A 92 -0.81 -11.85 16.96
C VAL A 92 -0.96 -12.67 15.66
N SER A 93 -2.15 -13.23 15.40
CA SER A 93 -2.37 -13.98 14.16
C SER A 93 -2.30 -13.09 12.92
N GLY A 94 -2.87 -11.88 12.97
CA GLY A 94 -2.77 -10.91 11.88
C GLY A 94 -1.33 -10.54 11.56
N PHE A 95 -0.49 -10.32 12.58
CA PHE A 95 0.91 -9.98 12.39
C PHE A 95 1.69 -11.12 11.73
N LEU A 96 1.53 -12.35 12.22
CA LEU A 96 2.18 -13.54 11.62
C LEU A 96 1.72 -13.78 10.18
N ILE A 97 0.42 -13.60 9.89
CA ILE A 97 -0.11 -13.68 8.53
C ILE A 97 0.50 -12.59 7.65
N CYS A 98 0.69 -11.37 8.14
CA CYS A 98 1.43 -10.34 7.42
C CYS A 98 2.87 -10.75 7.11
N MET A 99 3.59 -11.39 8.05
CA MET A 99 4.94 -11.91 7.78
C MET A 99 4.95 -12.90 6.62
N SER A 100 3.93 -13.76 6.54
CA SER A 100 3.78 -14.71 5.43
C SER A 100 3.46 -14.00 4.11
N ALA A 101 2.54 -13.03 4.14
CA ALA A 101 2.19 -12.22 2.97
C ALA A 101 3.40 -11.42 2.43
N LEU A 102 4.24 -10.89 3.33
CA LEU A 102 5.50 -10.24 3.00
C LEU A 102 6.46 -11.19 2.29
N PHE A 103 6.70 -12.37 2.87
CA PHE A 103 7.63 -13.34 2.32
C PHE A 103 7.19 -13.85 0.94
N PHE A 104 5.97 -14.37 0.81
CA PHE A 104 5.49 -14.91 -0.47
C PHE A 104 5.26 -13.80 -1.50
N GLY A 105 4.75 -12.64 -1.09
CA GLY A 105 4.59 -11.50 -1.98
C GLY A 105 5.92 -11.00 -2.52
N ASN A 106 6.96 -10.93 -1.68
CA ASN A 106 8.30 -10.57 -2.12
C ASN A 106 8.90 -11.62 -3.06
N LEU A 107 8.69 -12.91 -2.79
CA LEU A 107 9.14 -13.99 -3.68
C LEU A 107 8.50 -13.88 -5.07
N ILE A 108 7.18 -13.65 -5.14
CA ILE A 108 6.46 -13.48 -6.40
C ILE A 108 6.95 -12.24 -7.14
N GLY A 109 7.09 -11.10 -6.45
CA GLY A 109 7.60 -9.87 -7.04
C GLY A 109 9.01 -10.04 -7.61
N ARG A 110 9.94 -10.60 -6.84
CA ARG A 110 11.32 -10.87 -7.30
C ARG A 110 11.36 -11.86 -8.47
N ALA A 111 10.55 -12.92 -8.44
CA ALA A 111 10.49 -13.89 -9.53
C ALA A 111 9.97 -13.26 -10.82
N LEU A 112 8.91 -12.45 -10.74
CA LEU A 112 8.39 -11.69 -11.88
C LEU A 112 9.47 -10.77 -12.45
N MET A 113 10.15 -10.01 -11.60
CA MET A 113 11.18 -9.07 -12.04
C MET A 113 12.43 -9.76 -12.59
N ALA A 114 12.77 -10.96 -12.15
CA ALA A 114 13.81 -11.78 -12.76
C ALA A 114 13.44 -12.23 -14.18
N ILE A 115 12.18 -12.60 -14.41
CA ILE A 115 11.67 -12.92 -15.76
C ILE A 115 11.74 -11.68 -16.66
N VAL A 116 11.25 -10.53 -16.17
CA VAL A 116 11.32 -9.26 -16.91
C VAL A 116 12.77 -8.88 -17.23
N SER A 117 13.68 -9.03 -16.26
CA SER A 117 15.12 -8.78 -16.46
C SER A 117 15.69 -9.62 -17.61
N THR A 118 15.30 -10.90 -17.68
CA THR A 118 15.76 -11.82 -18.72
C THR A 118 15.18 -11.45 -20.09
N LEU A 119 13.90 -11.08 -20.15
CA LEU A 119 13.22 -10.70 -21.40
C LEU A 119 13.73 -9.38 -21.98
N LEU A 120 14.07 -8.41 -21.12
CA LEU A 120 14.57 -7.09 -21.54
C LEU A 120 16.09 -7.06 -21.72
N GLY A 121 16.82 -8.08 -21.27
CA GLY A 121 18.28 -8.13 -21.35
C GLY A 121 18.98 -7.09 -20.46
N LYS A 122 18.29 -6.55 -19.45
CA LYS A 122 18.84 -5.56 -18.50
C LYS A 122 18.52 -5.93 -17.05
N PRO A 123 19.39 -5.61 -16.07
CA PRO A 123 19.10 -5.84 -14.67
C PRO A 123 17.94 -4.94 -14.21
N MET A 124 17.01 -5.51 -13.46
CA MET A 124 15.91 -4.76 -12.83
C MET A 124 16.33 -4.35 -11.42
N ILE A 125 16.18 -3.07 -11.10
CA ILE A 125 16.58 -2.49 -9.82
C ILE A 125 15.33 -2.39 -8.93
N ASN A 126 15.47 -2.77 -7.65
CA ASN A 126 14.40 -2.58 -6.68
C ASN A 126 14.43 -1.11 -6.19
N PRO A 127 13.43 -0.28 -6.52
CA PRO A 127 13.45 1.15 -6.23
C PRO A 127 13.50 1.44 -4.72
N VAL A 128 12.94 0.56 -3.89
CA VAL A 128 12.99 0.69 -2.43
C VAL A 128 14.41 0.48 -1.92
N GLU A 129 15.10 -0.54 -2.41
CA GLU A 129 16.49 -0.83 -2.02
C GLU A 129 17.42 0.30 -2.47
N GLU A 130 17.19 0.88 -3.64
CA GLU A 130 17.95 2.02 -4.15
C GLU A 130 17.76 3.27 -3.28
N VAL A 131 16.51 3.64 -2.99
CA VAL A 131 16.20 4.78 -2.10
C VAL A 131 16.80 4.56 -0.71
N MET A 132 16.72 3.33 -0.16
CA MET A 132 17.29 3.02 1.14
C MET A 132 18.82 3.14 1.17
N LYS A 133 19.53 2.79 0.09
CA LYS A 133 21.00 2.97 0.00
C LYS A 133 21.42 4.44 0.02
N GLY A 134 20.58 5.33 -0.52
CA GLY A 134 20.83 6.78 -0.57
C GLY A 134 20.46 7.55 0.70
N LEU A 135 19.84 6.90 1.69
CA LEU A 135 19.29 7.55 2.87
C LEU A 135 19.97 7.12 4.17
N SER A 136 20.04 8.05 5.13
CA SER A 136 20.45 7.72 6.49
C SER A 136 19.38 6.89 7.21
N THR A 137 19.78 6.11 8.21
CA THR A 137 18.85 5.30 9.01
C THR A 137 17.76 6.14 9.68
N TRP A 138 18.07 7.36 10.14
CA TRP A 138 17.07 8.25 10.75
C TRP A 138 16.05 8.74 9.71
N ALA A 139 16.49 9.02 8.48
CA ALA A 139 15.61 9.47 7.41
C ALA A 139 14.66 8.35 6.98
N ILE A 140 15.17 7.12 6.85
CA ILE A 140 14.36 5.91 6.61
C ILE A 140 13.33 5.72 7.73
N PHE A 141 13.73 5.87 9.00
CA PHE A 141 12.82 5.73 10.13
C PHE A 141 11.68 6.76 10.08
N LEU A 142 11.98 8.05 9.91
CA LEU A 142 10.94 9.08 9.85
C LEU A 142 10.02 8.91 8.65
N THR A 143 10.58 8.63 7.48
CA THR A 143 9.81 8.57 6.21
C THR A 143 9.05 7.26 6.05
N MET A 144 9.74 6.12 6.11
CA MET A 144 9.19 4.81 5.80
C MET A 144 8.55 4.12 7.02
N VAL A 145 9.03 4.38 8.23
CA VAL A 145 8.51 3.71 9.44
C VAL A 145 7.40 4.49 10.12
N ILE A 146 7.44 5.83 10.08
CA ILE A 146 6.41 6.67 10.73
C ILE A 146 5.46 7.28 9.71
N MET A 147 5.98 8.17 8.86
CA MET A 147 5.16 9.04 8.03
C MET A 147 4.32 8.27 7.01
N ALA A 148 4.93 7.38 6.23
CA ALA A 148 4.22 6.58 5.23
C ALA A 148 3.10 5.73 5.88
N PRO A 149 3.36 4.87 6.89
CA PRO A 149 2.30 4.12 7.58
C PRO A 149 1.14 4.95 8.10
N VAL A 150 1.42 6.11 8.71
CA VAL A 150 0.37 7.00 9.24
C VAL A 150 -0.49 7.55 8.09
N CYS A 151 0.15 8.10 7.06
CA CYS A 151 -0.57 8.70 5.93
C CYS A 151 -1.38 7.65 5.16
N GLU A 152 -0.78 6.50 4.89
CA GLU A 152 -1.40 5.43 4.12
C GLU A 152 -2.59 4.81 4.86
N GLU A 153 -2.48 4.55 6.17
CA GLU A 153 -3.63 4.01 6.91
C GLU A 153 -4.78 5.03 6.98
N ILE A 154 -4.48 6.33 7.10
CA ILE A 154 -5.50 7.39 6.99
C ILE A 154 -6.16 7.36 5.61
N LEU A 155 -5.38 7.32 4.53
CA LEU A 155 -5.90 7.35 3.16
C LEU A 155 -6.70 6.10 2.81
N PHE A 156 -6.16 4.91 3.06
CA PHE A 156 -6.73 3.66 2.56
C PHE A 156 -7.67 2.97 3.55
N ARG A 157 -7.57 3.22 4.86
CA ARG A 157 -8.54 2.69 5.83
C ARG A 157 -9.55 3.75 6.22
N LYS A 158 -9.09 4.89 6.75
CA LYS A 158 -10.02 5.87 7.31
C LYS A 158 -10.84 6.57 6.24
N ILE A 159 -10.20 7.03 5.16
CA ILE A 159 -10.87 7.79 4.11
C ILE A 159 -11.60 6.83 3.15
N LEU A 160 -10.92 5.79 2.65
CA LEU A 160 -11.51 4.86 1.68
C LEU A 160 -12.55 3.93 2.29
N ILE A 161 -12.17 3.07 3.26
CA ILE A 161 -13.05 1.99 3.76
C ILE A 161 -14.34 2.56 4.36
N ASP A 162 -14.27 3.64 5.14
CA ASP A 162 -15.47 4.27 5.72
C ASP A 162 -16.52 4.65 4.64
N ARG A 163 -16.07 5.01 3.43
CA ARG A 163 -16.92 5.41 2.29
C ARG A 163 -17.39 4.27 1.41
N ILE A 164 -16.74 3.11 1.44
CA ILE A 164 -17.09 1.98 0.56
C ILE A 164 -17.62 0.76 1.33
N ARG A 165 -17.58 0.78 2.67
CA ARG A 165 -18.12 -0.32 3.49
C ARG A 165 -19.63 -0.51 3.38
N LEU A 166 -20.39 0.52 2.94
CA LEU A 166 -21.81 0.35 2.62
C LEU A 166 -22.08 -0.66 1.49
N TYR A 167 -21.05 -1.02 0.72
CA TYR A 167 -21.10 -2.03 -0.33
C TYR A 167 -20.64 -3.43 0.15
N GLY A 168 -20.40 -3.58 1.46
CA GLY A 168 -20.06 -4.82 2.15
C GLY A 168 -18.58 -4.97 2.47
N ASP A 169 -18.29 -5.76 3.52
CA ASP A 169 -16.93 -5.92 4.04
C ASP A 169 -15.96 -6.47 2.98
N LYS A 170 -16.41 -7.42 2.15
CA LYS A 170 -15.57 -8.04 1.10
C LYS A 170 -15.16 -7.03 0.03
N ALA A 171 -16.10 -6.21 -0.45
CA ALA A 171 -15.81 -5.18 -1.44
C ALA A 171 -14.86 -4.12 -0.87
N ALA A 172 -15.10 -3.68 0.38
CA ALA A 172 -14.27 -2.69 1.04
C ALA A 172 -12.83 -3.19 1.26
N ILE A 173 -12.67 -4.44 1.72
CA ILE A 173 -11.35 -5.07 1.90
C ILE A 173 -10.64 -5.17 0.55
N LEU A 174 -11.28 -5.78 -0.45
CA LEU A 174 -10.64 -6.03 -1.74
C LEU A 174 -10.23 -4.73 -2.45
N VAL A 175 -11.15 -3.77 -2.57
CA VAL A 175 -10.86 -2.51 -3.26
C VAL A 175 -9.80 -1.70 -2.53
N SER A 176 -9.88 -1.60 -1.19
CA SER A 176 -8.88 -0.90 -0.39
C SER A 176 -7.49 -1.52 -0.55
N SER A 177 -7.38 -2.85 -0.56
CA SER A 177 -6.11 -3.55 -0.75
C SER A 177 -5.54 -3.42 -2.16
N VAL A 178 -6.38 -3.49 -3.20
CA VAL A 178 -5.93 -3.28 -4.59
C VAL A 178 -5.42 -1.86 -4.79
N VAL A 179 -6.19 -0.86 -4.33
CA VAL A 179 -5.81 0.55 -4.46
C VAL A 179 -4.53 0.85 -3.68
N PHE A 180 -4.41 0.32 -2.46
CA PHE A 180 -3.18 0.41 -1.66
C PHE A 180 -1.97 -0.20 -2.37
N ALA A 181 -2.09 -1.43 -2.87
CA ALA A 181 -1.00 -2.14 -3.53
C ALA A 181 -0.53 -1.45 -4.81
N LEU A 182 -1.47 -1.01 -5.65
CA LEU A 182 -1.14 -0.30 -6.89
C LEU A 182 -0.53 1.08 -6.63
N SER A 183 -0.85 1.71 -5.50
CA SER A 183 -0.27 3.01 -5.14
C SER A 183 1.23 2.96 -4.84
N HIS A 184 1.82 1.78 -4.67
CA HIS A 184 3.27 1.62 -4.53
C HIS A 184 4.02 1.76 -5.86
N GLY A 185 3.32 1.60 -6.99
CA GLY A 185 3.88 1.91 -8.29
C GLY A 185 5.00 1.00 -8.79
N ASN A 186 5.19 -0.21 -8.23
CA ASN A 186 6.18 -1.17 -8.72
C ASN A 186 5.83 -2.63 -8.34
N PHE A 187 6.38 -3.59 -9.09
CA PHE A 187 6.09 -5.01 -8.90
C PHE A 187 6.80 -5.66 -7.71
N TYR A 188 7.94 -5.11 -7.27
CA TYR A 188 8.62 -5.58 -6.06
C TYR A 188 7.74 -5.44 -4.82
N GLN A 189 6.92 -4.39 -4.77
CA GLN A 189 6.04 -4.09 -3.64
C GLN A 189 4.61 -4.60 -3.80
N PHE A 190 4.07 -4.60 -5.02
CA PHE A 190 2.66 -4.85 -5.29
C PHE A 190 2.09 -6.08 -4.57
N PHE A 191 2.70 -7.25 -4.73
CA PHE A 191 2.13 -8.51 -4.24
C PHE A 191 2.09 -8.59 -2.71
N TYR A 192 3.15 -8.15 -2.03
CA TYR A 192 3.13 -8.15 -0.57
C TYR A 192 2.25 -7.02 -0.02
N ALA A 193 2.23 -5.85 -0.66
CA ALA A 193 1.41 -4.72 -0.25
C ALA A 193 -0.08 -5.09 -0.35
N PHE A 194 -0.46 -5.80 -1.40
CA PHE A 194 -1.81 -6.35 -1.54
C PHE A 194 -2.15 -7.31 -0.38
N GLY A 195 -1.25 -8.27 -0.09
CA GLY A 195 -1.44 -9.26 0.96
C GLY A 195 -1.59 -8.65 2.36
N ILE A 196 -0.67 -7.76 2.77
CA ILE A 196 -0.78 -7.06 4.07
C ILE A 196 -1.98 -6.10 4.09
N GLY A 197 -2.31 -5.48 2.95
CA GLY A 197 -3.46 -4.61 2.81
C GLY A 197 -4.78 -5.33 3.13
N LEU A 198 -4.92 -6.60 2.72
CA LEU A 198 -6.09 -7.43 3.05
C LEU A 198 -6.22 -7.61 4.58
N VAL A 199 -5.10 -7.88 5.26
CA VAL A 199 -5.06 -8.06 6.72
C VAL A 199 -5.41 -6.75 7.43
N PHE A 200 -4.79 -5.64 7.03
CA PHE A 200 -5.04 -4.32 7.64
C PHE A 200 -6.49 -3.87 7.43
N ALA A 201 -7.03 -4.02 6.22
CA ALA A 201 -8.42 -3.70 5.94
C ALA A 201 -9.38 -4.53 6.81
N TYR A 202 -9.12 -5.83 6.97
CA TYR A 202 -9.91 -6.68 7.85
C TYR A 202 -9.82 -6.25 9.32
N ILE A 203 -8.60 -5.96 9.82
CA ILE A 203 -8.40 -5.50 11.20
C ILE A 203 -9.15 -4.19 11.44
N TYR A 204 -9.06 -3.23 10.52
CA TYR A 204 -9.76 -1.96 10.63
C TYR A 204 -11.28 -2.13 10.63
N ILE A 205 -11.84 -2.95 9.73
CA ILE A 205 -13.28 -3.24 9.70
C ILE A 205 -13.77 -3.88 11.01
N LYS A 206 -12.97 -4.77 11.59
CA LYS A 206 -13.31 -5.45 12.84
C LYS A 206 -13.05 -4.64 14.09
N THR A 207 -12.36 -3.50 14.03
CA THR A 207 -11.99 -2.77 15.26
C THR A 207 -12.43 -1.31 15.24
N GLY A 208 -12.60 -0.73 14.05
CA GLY A 208 -12.78 0.72 13.85
C GLY A 208 -11.67 1.59 14.42
N ARG A 209 -10.54 0.99 14.83
CA ARG A 209 -9.44 1.69 15.50
C ARG A 209 -8.21 1.70 14.60
N LEU A 210 -7.97 2.85 13.98
CA LEU A 210 -6.86 3.05 13.05
C LEU A 210 -5.48 2.80 13.68
N ARG A 211 -5.33 3.08 14.98
CA ARG A 211 -4.07 2.87 15.70
C ARG A 211 -3.53 1.44 15.61
N TYR A 212 -4.40 0.42 15.50
CA TYR A 212 -3.94 -0.96 15.42
C TYR A 212 -3.24 -1.23 14.09
N THR A 213 -3.81 -0.74 12.99
CA THR A 213 -3.22 -0.93 11.66
C THR A 213 -2.02 -0.02 11.46
N ILE A 214 -2.03 1.21 12.00
CA ILE A 214 -0.84 2.08 12.02
C ILE A 214 0.32 1.38 12.73
N ILE A 215 0.14 0.93 13.98
CA ILE A 215 1.22 0.28 14.73
C ILE A 215 1.73 -0.98 14.01
N PHE A 216 0.84 -1.75 13.40
CA PHE A 216 1.24 -2.93 12.61
C PHE A 216 2.09 -2.56 11.41
N HIS A 217 1.66 -1.55 10.67
CA HIS A 217 2.34 -1.09 9.50
C HIS A 217 3.71 -0.50 9.86
N MET A 218 3.79 0.32 10.91
CA MET A 218 5.06 0.83 11.46
C MET A 218 5.99 -0.33 11.86
N ALA A 219 5.48 -1.35 12.56
CA ALA A 219 6.29 -2.49 12.99
C ALA A 219 6.83 -3.30 11.80
N ILE A 220 6.00 -3.54 10.79
CA ILE A 220 6.41 -4.23 9.56
C ILE A 220 7.49 -3.44 8.82
N ASN A 221 7.28 -2.14 8.63
CA ASN A 221 8.25 -1.31 7.93
C ASN A 221 9.55 -1.19 8.75
N PHE A 222 9.47 -1.09 10.07
CA PHE A 222 10.64 -1.06 10.95
C PHE A 222 11.48 -2.34 10.82
N LEU A 223 10.83 -3.51 10.86
CA LEU A 223 11.48 -4.80 10.70
C LEU A 223 12.10 -4.96 9.31
N GLY A 224 11.36 -4.59 8.26
CA GLY A 224 11.80 -4.72 6.86
C GLY A 224 12.81 -3.68 6.40
N SER A 225 12.99 -2.58 7.13
CA SER A 225 13.94 -1.51 6.77
C SER A 225 15.06 -1.37 7.80
N VAL A 226 14.83 -0.66 8.90
CA VAL A 226 15.86 -0.31 9.89
C VAL A 226 16.52 -1.54 10.51
N VAL A 227 15.73 -2.52 10.93
CA VAL A 227 16.25 -3.74 11.56
C VAL A 227 17.02 -4.58 10.54
N ALA A 228 16.45 -4.81 9.35
CA ALA A 228 17.10 -5.55 8.28
C ALA A 228 18.45 -4.94 7.88
N LEU A 229 18.53 -3.60 7.77
CA LEU A 229 19.78 -2.88 7.46
C LEU A 229 20.84 -3.08 8.54
N LYS A 230 20.48 -2.93 9.83
CA LYS A 230 21.45 -3.01 10.93
C LYS A 230 21.91 -4.43 11.24
N ILE A 231 21.04 -5.40 11.05
CA ILE A 231 21.41 -6.81 11.26
C ILE A 231 22.31 -7.33 10.13
N GLY A 232 22.14 -6.84 8.90
CA GLY A 232 22.92 -7.24 7.73
C GLY A 232 24.44 -7.02 7.86
N GLU A 233 24.87 -6.17 8.79
CA GLU A 233 26.29 -5.93 9.10
C GLU A 233 26.95 -7.10 9.85
N ASN A 234 26.17 -8.01 10.47
CA ASN A 234 26.68 -9.14 11.24
C ASN A 234 26.05 -10.47 10.79
N LEU A 235 26.90 -11.43 10.38
CA LEU A 235 26.46 -12.72 9.86
C LEU A 235 25.60 -13.53 10.85
N MET A 236 26.00 -13.61 12.12
CA MET A 236 25.28 -14.41 13.12
C MET A 236 23.91 -13.81 13.45
N LEU A 237 23.83 -12.48 13.56
CA LEU A 237 22.55 -11.80 13.72
C LEU A 237 21.66 -11.98 12.48
N THR A 238 22.24 -11.94 11.28
CA THR A 238 21.52 -12.15 10.03
C THR A 238 20.92 -13.55 9.95
N ILE A 239 21.70 -14.58 10.29
CA ILE A 239 21.21 -15.97 10.34
C ILE A 239 20.11 -16.10 11.39
N GLY A 240 20.33 -15.60 12.61
CA GLY A 240 19.35 -15.66 13.69
C GLY A 240 18.03 -14.96 13.33
N TYR A 241 18.11 -13.77 12.74
CA TYR A 241 16.95 -13.02 12.25
C TYR A 241 16.24 -13.76 11.13
N SER A 242 16.97 -14.34 10.17
CA SER A 242 16.39 -15.10 9.06
C SER A 242 15.62 -16.34 9.57
N ILE A 243 16.18 -17.08 10.52
CA ILE A 243 15.52 -18.23 11.15
C ILE A 243 14.26 -17.79 11.88
N PHE A 244 14.34 -16.71 12.67
CA PHE A 244 13.17 -16.16 13.37
C PHE A 244 12.05 -15.77 12.40
N MET A 245 12.40 -15.07 11.32
CA MET A 245 11.45 -14.62 10.30
C MET A 245 10.83 -15.80 9.55
N LEU A 246 11.62 -16.83 9.21
CA LEU A 246 11.09 -18.07 8.63
C LEU A 246 10.11 -18.77 9.58
N GLY A 247 10.43 -18.84 10.87
CA GLY A 247 9.51 -19.36 11.89
C GLY A 247 8.18 -18.60 11.91
N ALA A 248 8.23 -17.26 11.85
CA ALA A 248 7.04 -16.42 11.77
C ALA A 248 6.24 -16.64 10.47
N VAL A 249 6.90 -16.87 9.34
CA VAL A 249 6.26 -17.21 8.06
C VAL A 249 5.56 -18.56 8.14
N PHE A 250 6.20 -19.60 8.70
CA PHE A 250 5.55 -20.90 8.87
C PHE A 250 4.32 -20.82 9.77
N ALA A 251 4.46 -20.14 10.93
CA ALA A 251 3.35 -19.94 11.85
C ALA A 251 2.20 -19.15 11.20
N GLY A 252 2.51 -18.06 10.50
CA GLY A 252 1.53 -17.23 9.80
C GLY A 252 0.80 -17.97 8.69
N THR A 253 1.51 -18.80 7.93
CA THR A 253 0.94 -19.63 6.86
C THR A 253 -0.04 -20.65 7.45
N ALA A 254 0.38 -21.37 8.49
CA ALA A 254 -0.50 -22.32 9.19
C ALA A 254 -1.74 -21.61 9.78
N LEU A 255 -1.56 -20.44 10.39
CA LEU A 255 -2.66 -19.63 10.92
C LEU A 255 -3.62 -19.14 9.84
N PHE A 256 -3.12 -18.74 8.67
CA PHE A 256 -3.96 -18.34 7.54
C PHE A 256 -4.89 -19.49 7.14
N PHE A 257 -4.34 -20.68 6.89
CA PHE A 257 -5.14 -21.82 6.42
C PHE A 257 -6.14 -22.33 7.47
N THR A 258 -5.79 -22.27 8.75
CA THR A 258 -6.66 -22.71 9.86
C THR A 258 -7.69 -21.67 10.30
N SER A 259 -7.42 -20.38 10.09
CA SER A 259 -8.27 -19.28 10.57
C SER A 259 -9.14 -18.67 9.47
N GLN A 260 -8.79 -18.82 8.18
CA GLN A 260 -9.55 -18.20 7.07
C GLN A 260 -11.03 -18.59 7.06
N LYS A 261 -11.37 -19.83 7.44
CA LYS A 261 -12.77 -20.31 7.49
C LYS A 261 -13.58 -19.70 8.63
N LYS A 262 -12.91 -19.11 9.63
CA LYS A 262 -13.52 -18.46 10.80
C LYS A 262 -13.78 -16.96 10.55
N LEU A 263 -13.34 -16.41 9.42
CA LEU A 263 -13.53 -15.01 9.09
C LEU A 263 -15.00 -14.72 8.81
N VAL A 264 -15.53 -13.70 9.48
CA VAL A 264 -16.93 -13.27 9.31
C VAL A 264 -16.93 -11.99 8.47
N PHE A 265 -17.70 -11.96 7.40
CA PHE A 265 -17.87 -10.78 6.55
C PHE A 265 -19.35 -10.40 6.53
N HIS A 266 -19.65 -9.14 6.79
CA HIS A 266 -21.01 -8.64 6.76
C HIS A 266 -21.35 -8.04 5.39
N PRO A 267 -22.53 -8.35 4.82
CA PRO A 267 -23.02 -7.64 3.64
C PRO A 267 -23.28 -6.17 3.99
N GLY A 268 -23.15 -5.30 3.00
CA GLY A 268 -23.51 -3.89 3.13
C GLY A 268 -24.99 -3.69 2.82
N PRO A 269 -25.58 -2.55 3.21
CA PRO A 269 -26.94 -2.17 2.82
C PRO A 269 -27.14 -2.10 1.29
N VAL A 270 -26.07 -1.86 0.53
CA VAL A 270 -26.09 -1.89 -0.93
C VAL A 270 -25.33 -3.13 -1.40
N GLU A 271 -26.06 -4.19 -1.76
CA GLU A 271 -25.41 -5.44 -2.14
C GLU A 271 -24.78 -5.36 -3.54
N THR A 272 -23.45 -5.29 -3.58
CA THR A 272 -22.68 -5.31 -4.83
C THR A 272 -21.91 -6.60 -5.04
N TRP A 273 -21.82 -7.47 -4.03
CA TRP A 273 -21.04 -8.70 -4.08
C TRP A 273 -21.79 -9.82 -4.83
N GLY A 274 -21.07 -10.68 -5.56
CA GLY A 274 -21.65 -11.75 -6.38
C GLY A 274 -21.56 -11.50 -7.89
N LYS A 275 -22.56 -11.96 -8.67
CA LYS A 275 -22.52 -11.94 -10.14
C LYS A 275 -22.46 -10.51 -10.68
N GLY A 276 -21.36 -10.17 -11.35
CA GLY A 276 -21.10 -8.84 -11.92
C GLY A 276 -20.48 -7.84 -10.95
N ALA A 277 -20.15 -8.24 -9.71
CA ALA A 277 -19.47 -7.39 -8.73
C ALA A 277 -18.18 -6.80 -9.29
N PHE A 278 -17.31 -7.65 -9.83
CA PHE A 278 -16.02 -7.25 -10.40
C PHE A 278 -16.16 -6.11 -11.43
N LYS A 279 -17.17 -6.21 -12.30
CA LYS A 279 -17.44 -5.18 -13.32
C LYS A 279 -17.77 -3.83 -12.67
N VAL A 280 -18.61 -3.83 -11.63
CA VAL A 280 -18.99 -2.61 -10.90
C VAL A 280 -17.80 -2.03 -10.13
N LEU A 281 -17.04 -2.89 -9.44
CA LEU A 281 -15.94 -2.48 -8.58
C LEU A 281 -14.73 -1.96 -9.37
N PHE A 282 -14.40 -2.56 -10.52
CA PHE A 282 -13.11 -2.35 -11.18
C PHE A 282 -13.17 -1.96 -12.65
N LEU A 283 -14.28 -2.21 -13.37
CA LEU A 283 -14.38 -1.91 -14.81
C LEU A 283 -15.20 -0.64 -15.11
N ASN A 284 -15.29 0.25 -14.12
CA ASN A 284 -15.83 1.58 -14.30
C ASN A 284 -14.73 2.54 -14.77
N LEU A 285 -15.12 3.65 -15.41
CA LEU A 285 -14.18 4.58 -16.05
C LEU A 285 -13.12 5.10 -15.08
N GLY A 286 -13.50 5.45 -13.84
CA GLY A 286 -12.57 5.98 -12.85
C GLY A 286 -11.51 4.96 -12.44
N MET A 287 -11.90 3.70 -12.24
CA MET A 287 -10.95 2.63 -11.93
C MET A 287 -10.06 2.27 -13.12
N ILE A 288 -10.59 2.32 -14.34
CA ILE A 288 -9.78 2.16 -15.56
C ILE A 288 -8.71 3.25 -15.65
N LEU A 289 -9.07 4.51 -15.38
CA LEU A 289 -8.11 5.61 -15.33
C LEU A 289 -7.07 5.43 -14.22
N PHE A 290 -7.49 5.01 -13.03
CA PHE A 290 -6.57 4.67 -11.93
C PHE A 290 -5.58 3.57 -12.34
N PHE A 291 -6.05 2.51 -13.00
CA PHE A 291 -5.19 1.44 -13.49
C PHE A 291 -4.25 1.91 -14.59
N ALA A 292 -4.69 2.79 -15.49
CA ALA A 292 -3.83 3.37 -16.51
C ALA A 292 -2.70 4.20 -15.89
N VAL A 293 -3.01 5.07 -14.92
CA VAL A 293 -2.00 5.85 -14.20
C VAL A 293 -1.06 4.93 -13.40
N SER A 294 -1.60 3.89 -12.76
CA SER A 294 -0.78 2.89 -12.05
C SER A 294 0.14 2.14 -13.01
N ALA A 295 -0.33 1.76 -14.20
CA ALA A 295 0.53 1.10 -15.19
C ALA A 295 1.69 2.01 -15.63
N VAL A 296 1.44 3.32 -15.78
CA VAL A 296 2.50 4.29 -16.06
C VAL A 296 3.52 4.35 -14.93
N THR A 297 3.09 4.40 -13.66
CA THR A 297 4.05 4.44 -12.53
C THR A 297 4.91 3.19 -12.46
N PHE A 298 4.33 2.01 -12.70
CA PHE A 298 5.07 0.74 -12.79
C PHE A 298 6.06 0.76 -13.96
N VAL A 299 5.69 1.25 -15.13
CA VAL A 299 6.62 1.32 -16.27
C VAL A 299 7.77 2.30 -15.97
N ILE A 300 7.47 3.46 -15.39
CA ILE A 300 8.50 4.46 -15.03
C ILE A 300 9.49 3.87 -14.04
N SER A 301 9.02 3.20 -12.98
CA SER A 301 9.91 2.61 -11.95
C SER A 301 10.85 1.53 -12.48
N GLU A 302 10.53 0.93 -13.63
CA GLU A 302 11.35 -0.12 -14.26
C GLU A 302 12.29 0.43 -15.37
N ILE A 303 12.12 1.68 -15.79
CA ILE A 303 12.94 2.30 -16.84
C ILE A 303 13.94 3.32 -16.29
N SER A 304 13.61 3.97 -15.17
CA SER A 304 14.52 4.82 -14.38
C SER A 304 15.63 4.01 -13.74
#